data_AF-A0A5R9L210-F1
#
_entry.id   AF-A0A5R9L210-F1
#
_cell.length_a   1.000
_cell.length_b   1.000
_cell.length_c   1.000
_cell.angle_alpha   90.00
_cell.angle_beta   90.00
_cell.angle_gamma   90.00
#
_symmetry.space_group_name_H-M   'P 1'
#
loop_
_entity.id
_entity.type
_entity.pdbx_description
1 polymer ?
#
loop_
_entity_poly.entity_id
_entity_poly.type
_entity_poly.pdbx_seq_one_letter_code
_entity_poly.pdbx_strand_id
1 'polypeptide(L)'
;MKNLSLCLILTLSVLFSCKDKPTEPVKEIEKPETLAPLKPLADTDLVELSPEFEAFLIKEKIDPDANANGSIRYGLVKNVDSLNIFMLGSKRSVKGLEYFTNLRSLSFDLYQVPTDNSNNYSWATGGANKEYRAPIDTLDVRYNVNLEYLNVSGKSDGGGYKASIGFLKLGDNTKLKTLISQFGMMNQIDLSGLVNLENLDLSDCYSLKSLSFCTNSKLKNLIAHRAEKLYVPDPNKVDPALAERAAGATFYKCL
;
A
#
# COMPACT_ATOMS: atom_id res chain seq x y z
N MET A 1 5.65 20.79 -79.89
CA MET A 1 5.48 21.11 -78.45
C MET A 1 4.75 19.94 -77.79
N LYS A 2 5.49 19.06 -77.13
CA LYS A 2 4.97 17.93 -76.35
C LYS A 2 5.57 18.08 -74.95
N ASN A 3 4.75 18.43 -73.95
CA ASN A 3 5.13 18.35 -72.55
C ASN A 3 4.32 17.24 -71.90
N LEU A 4 4.98 16.09 -71.75
CA LEU A 4 4.47 14.94 -71.01
C LEU A 4 5.03 15.08 -69.57
N SER A 5 4.18 15.53 -68.65
CA SER A 5 4.53 15.64 -67.23
C SER A 5 4.30 14.29 -66.57
N LEU A 6 5.40 13.61 -66.22
CA LEU A 6 5.41 12.31 -65.56
C LEU A 6 5.60 12.54 -64.04
N CYS A 7 4.50 12.55 -63.28
CA CYS A 7 4.56 12.55 -61.81
C CYS A 7 4.81 11.12 -61.32
N LEU A 8 6.05 10.86 -60.90
CA LEU A 8 6.48 9.62 -60.26
C LEU A 8 6.08 9.67 -58.77
N ILE A 9 5.09 8.87 -58.36
CA ILE A 9 4.71 8.68 -56.96
C ILE A 9 5.62 7.59 -56.37
N LEU A 10 6.60 7.98 -55.55
CA LEU A 10 7.36 7.05 -54.70
C LEU A 10 6.61 6.86 -53.37
N THR A 11 5.92 5.74 -53.22
CA THR A 11 5.40 5.26 -51.94
C THR A 11 6.49 4.43 -51.24
N LEU A 12 7.23 5.07 -50.34
CA LEU A 12 8.22 4.42 -49.48
C LEU A 12 7.49 3.65 -48.36
N SER A 13 7.35 2.34 -48.52
CA SER A 13 6.76 1.46 -47.50
C SER A 13 7.80 1.16 -46.43
N VAL A 14 7.80 1.89 -45.32
CA VAL A 14 8.64 1.57 -44.16
C VAL A 14 7.98 0.42 -43.40
N LEU A 15 8.47 -0.80 -43.63
CA LEU A 15 8.17 -1.96 -42.80
C LEU A 15 8.86 -1.79 -41.44
N PHE A 16 8.15 -1.24 -40.46
CA PHE A 16 8.55 -1.33 -39.05
C PHE A 16 8.36 -2.78 -38.59
N SER A 17 9.45 -3.55 -38.66
CA SER A 17 9.55 -4.84 -37.98
C SER A 17 9.66 -4.58 -36.48
N CYS A 18 8.52 -4.65 -35.77
CA CYS A 18 8.49 -4.73 -34.32
C CYS A 18 9.14 -6.05 -33.90
N LYS A 19 10.42 -6.00 -33.51
CA LYS A 19 11.02 -7.08 -32.73
C LYS A 19 10.47 -6.97 -31.31
N ASP A 20 9.60 -7.91 -30.94
CA ASP A 20 9.11 -8.03 -29.58
C ASP A 20 10.30 -8.14 -28.63
N LYS A 21 10.39 -7.19 -27.71
CA LYS A 21 11.41 -7.17 -26.67
C LYS A 21 11.15 -8.38 -25.76
N PRO A 22 12.18 -9.17 -25.39
CA PRO A 22 12.00 -10.32 -24.52
C PRO A 22 11.30 -9.88 -23.23
N THR A 23 10.18 -10.53 -22.91
CA THR A 23 9.43 -10.30 -21.68
C THR A 23 10.36 -10.62 -20.52
N GLU A 24 10.78 -9.61 -19.76
CA GLU A 24 11.56 -9.82 -18.53
C GLU A 24 10.79 -10.78 -17.62
N PRO A 25 11.42 -11.87 -17.15
CA PRO A 25 10.78 -12.78 -16.22
C PRO A 25 10.41 -12.00 -14.96
N VAL A 26 9.13 -12.06 -14.58
CA VAL A 26 8.63 -11.50 -13.33
C VAL A 26 9.44 -12.14 -12.22
N LYS A 27 10.18 -11.33 -11.45
CA LYS A 27 10.81 -11.80 -10.22
C LYS A 27 9.70 -12.37 -9.35
N GLU A 28 9.75 -13.67 -9.14
CA GLU A 28 8.90 -14.39 -8.19
C GLU A 28 9.02 -13.66 -6.84
N ILE A 29 7.89 -13.17 -6.32
CA ILE A 29 7.83 -12.52 -5.02
C ILE A 29 8.31 -13.57 -4.03
N GLU A 30 9.40 -13.28 -3.29
CA GLU A 30 9.92 -14.19 -2.29
C GLU A 30 8.78 -14.65 -1.39
N LYS A 31 8.66 -15.98 -1.23
CA LYS A 31 7.61 -16.61 -0.45
C LYS A 31 7.50 -15.91 0.91
N PRO A 32 6.28 -15.55 1.37
CA PRO A 32 6.11 -14.86 2.63
C PRO A 32 6.80 -15.63 3.76
N GLU A 33 7.63 -14.93 4.53
CA GLU A 33 8.24 -15.47 5.73
C GLU A 33 7.13 -15.96 6.68
N THR A 34 7.13 -17.25 6.99
CA THR A 34 6.18 -17.85 7.92
C THR A 34 6.34 -17.19 9.29
N LEU A 35 5.31 -16.48 9.73
CA LEU A 35 5.31 -15.83 11.04
C LEU A 35 5.33 -16.86 12.16
N ALA A 36 6.21 -16.65 13.14
CA ALA A 36 6.05 -17.30 14.42
C ALA A 36 4.75 -16.79 15.07
N PRO A 37 3.87 -17.67 15.57
CA PRO A 37 2.68 -17.22 16.29
C PRO A 37 3.08 -16.41 17.52
N LEU A 38 2.28 -15.40 17.86
CA LEU A 38 2.47 -14.68 19.13
C LEU A 38 2.40 -15.67 20.28
N LYS A 39 3.30 -15.51 21.25
CA LYS A 39 3.25 -16.25 22.50
C LYS A 39 1.88 -16.01 23.15
N PRO A 40 1.20 -17.04 23.68
CA PRO A 40 -0.01 -16.83 24.48
C PRO A 40 0.26 -15.89 25.66
N LEU A 41 -0.60 -14.89 25.83
CA LEU A 41 -0.52 -13.89 26.91
C LEU A 41 -1.78 -13.94 27.78
N ALA A 42 -1.59 -13.79 29.08
CA ALA A 42 -2.66 -13.56 30.04
C ALA A 42 -3.00 -12.06 30.12
N ASP A 43 -4.20 -11.72 30.60
CA ASP A 43 -4.68 -10.32 30.65
C ASP A 43 -3.83 -9.42 31.55
N THR A 44 -3.15 -10.03 32.52
CA THR A 44 -2.25 -9.37 33.46
C THR A 44 -0.86 -9.10 32.88
N ASP A 45 -0.49 -9.77 31.79
CA ASP A 45 0.84 -9.66 31.19
C ASP A 45 1.04 -8.25 30.62
N LEU A 46 2.26 -7.74 30.75
CA LEU A 46 2.68 -6.48 30.14
C LEU A 46 3.21 -6.75 28.74
N VAL A 47 2.83 -5.89 27.80
CA VAL A 47 3.35 -5.89 26.43
C VAL A 47 4.10 -4.59 26.17
N GLU A 48 5.20 -4.68 25.43
CA GLU A 48 6.04 -3.53 25.11
C GLU A 48 5.41 -2.68 24.01
N LEU A 49 5.47 -1.36 24.20
CA LEU A 49 5.01 -0.35 23.24
C LEU A 49 6.17 0.56 22.81
N SER A 50 6.06 1.15 21.62
CA SER A 50 6.85 2.35 21.31
C SER A 50 6.32 3.55 22.12
N PRO A 51 7.19 4.48 22.56
CA PRO A 51 6.77 5.65 23.33
C PRO A 51 5.70 6.50 22.63
N GLU A 52 5.77 6.63 21.30
CA GLU A 52 4.79 7.42 20.54
C GLU A 52 3.41 6.75 20.49
N PHE A 53 3.38 5.42 20.44
CA PHE A 53 2.14 4.67 20.40
C PHE A 53 1.49 4.62 21.78
N GLU A 54 2.26 4.42 22.84
CA GLU A 54 1.77 4.51 24.22
C GLU A 54 1.20 5.90 24.53
N ALA A 55 1.89 6.97 24.14
CA ALA A 55 1.38 8.34 24.30
C ALA A 55 0.02 8.54 23.60
N PHE A 56 -0.17 7.91 22.43
CA PHE A 56 -1.47 7.88 21.77
C PHE A 56 -2.51 7.08 22.58
N LEU A 57 -2.17 5.89 23.08
CA LEU A 57 -3.10 5.07 23.88
C LEU A 57 -3.53 5.75 25.19
N ILE A 58 -2.62 6.46 25.86
CA ILE A 58 -2.91 7.29 27.04
C ILE A 58 -3.92 8.40 26.67
N LYS A 59 -3.66 9.11 25.56
CA LYS A 59 -4.55 10.19 25.09
C LYS A 59 -5.96 9.67 24.75
N GLU A 60 -6.05 8.51 24.12
CA GLU A 60 -7.33 7.85 23.79
C GLU A 60 -7.95 7.11 24.99
N LYS A 61 -7.34 7.19 26.18
CA LYS A 61 -7.81 6.55 27.42
C LYS A 61 -7.91 5.02 27.33
N ILE A 62 -7.14 4.41 26.42
CA ILE A 62 -6.96 2.96 26.34
C ILE A 62 -5.98 2.51 27.42
N ASP A 63 -4.95 3.32 27.69
CA ASP A 63 -4.05 3.14 28.82
C ASP A 63 -4.53 3.97 30.03
N PRO A 64 -5.13 3.35 31.05
CA PRO A 64 -5.70 4.06 32.19
C PRO A 64 -4.65 4.47 33.22
N ASP A 65 -3.41 3.96 33.16
CA ASP A 65 -2.39 4.32 34.14
C ASP A 65 -1.81 5.72 33.88
N ALA A 66 -2.00 6.25 32.66
CA ALA A 66 -1.55 7.54 32.16
C ALA A 66 -0.04 7.80 32.32
N ASN A 67 0.75 6.75 32.48
CA ASN A 67 2.20 6.80 32.70
C ASN A 67 2.91 6.20 31.48
N ALA A 68 3.55 7.05 30.68
CA ALA A 68 4.35 6.61 29.54
C ALA A 68 5.60 5.83 30.00
N ASN A 69 5.46 4.52 30.19
CA ASN A 69 6.46 3.63 30.76
C ASN A 69 6.97 2.57 29.75
N GLY A 70 6.47 2.62 28.51
CA GLY A 70 6.78 1.71 27.42
C GLY A 70 6.01 0.40 27.47
N SER A 71 4.96 0.28 28.28
CA SER A 71 4.22 -0.97 28.42
C SER A 71 2.76 -0.79 28.84
N ILE A 72 1.91 -1.70 28.39
CA ILE A 72 0.49 -1.75 28.77
C ILE A 72 0.08 -3.19 29.09
N ARG A 73 -0.96 -3.37 29.92
CA ARG A 73 -1.53 -4.70 30.14
C ARG A 73 -2.21 -5.23 28.89
N TYR A 74 -1.91 -6.46 28.49
CA TYR A 74 -2.49 -7.11 27.32
C TYR A 74 -4.02 -7.12 27.35
N GLY A 75 -4.62 -7.35 28.53
CA GLY A 75 -6.08 -7.36 28.70
C GLY A 75 -6.78 -6.06 28.29
N LEU A 76 -6.07 -4.93 28.30
CA LEU A 76 -6.61 -3.62 27.91
C LEU A 76 -6.64 -3.42 26.38
N VAL A 77 -5.69 -3.99 25.66
CA VAL A 77 -5.55 -3.78 24.21
C VAL A 77 -6.17 -4.89 23.38
N LYS A 78 -6.16 -6.14 23.87
CA LYS A 78 -6.60 -7.32 23.09
C LYS A 78 -8.03 -7.22 22.58
N ASN A 79 -8.89 -6.50 23.31
CA ASN A 79 -10.33 -6.35 23.04
C ASN A 79 -10.69 -5.09 22.26
N VAL A 80 -9.72 -4.23 21.96
CA VAL A 80 -9.95 -3.06 21.12
C VAL A 80 -10.21 -3.54 19.69
N ASP A 81 -11.38 -3.20 19.15
CA ASP A 81 -11.83 -3.63 17.82
C ASP A 81 -11.65 -2.57 16.74
N SER A 82 -11.42 -1.32 17.12
CA SER A 82 -11.17 -0.22 16.19
C SER A 82 -10.14 0.75 16.74
N LEU A 83 -9.23 1.19 15.87
CA LEU A 83 -8.28 2.27 16.15
C LEU A 83 -8.29 3.30 15.03
N ASN A 84 -8.26 4.57 15.41
CA ASN A 84 -7.98 5.68 14.51
C ASN A 84 -6.75 6.43 15.03
N ILE A 85 -5.60 6.11 14.44
CA ILE A 85 -4.31 6.61 14.90
C ILE A 85 -3.98 7.88 14.12
N PHE A 86 -3.82 8.98 14.86
CA PHE A 86 -3.30 10.23 14.32
C PHE A 86 -1.94 10.54 14.94
N MET A 87 -0.90 10.60 14.11
CA MET A 87 0.45 10.92 14.55
C MET A 87 1.07 12.01 13.67
N LEU A 88 1.72 12.98 14.33
CA LEU A 88 2.48 14.05 13.68
C LEU A 88 3.98 13.73 13.72
N GLY A 89 4.71 14.02 12.65
CA GLY A 89 6.17 13.97 12.62
C GLY A 89 6.74 12.81 11.79
N SER A 90 8.04 12.56 11.94
CA SER A 90 8.78 11.51 11.22
C SER A 90 9.29 10.43 12.18
N LYS A 91 9.63 9.25 11.63
CA LYS A 91 10.20 8.11 12.37
C LYS A 91 9.32 7.63 13.53
N ARG A 92 8.01 7.59 13.29
CA ARG A 92 7.06 7.06 14.27
C ARG A 92 7.08 5.54 14.23
N SER A 93 6.87 4.94 15.39
CA SER A 93 6.73 3.49 15.54
C SER A 93 5.38 3.20 16.16
N VAL A 94 4.76 2.12 15.71
CA VAL A 94 3.57 1.51 16.35
C VAL A 94 3.89 0.10 16.83
N LYS A 95 5.13 -0.09 17.32
CA LYS A 95 5.51 -1.31 18.04
C LYS A 95 4.50 -1.54 19.16
N GLY A 96 3.95 -2.74 19.22
CA GLY A 96 2.88 -3.12 20.14
C GLY A 96 1.51 -3.25 19.47
N LEU A 97 1.33 -2.78 18.23
CA LEU A 97 0.09 -2.94 17.46
C LEU A 97 -0.25 -4.43 17.23
N GLU A 98 0.75 -5.30 17.19
CA GLU A 98 0.58 -6.75 17.08
C GLU A 98 -0.26 -7.36 18.20
N TYR A 99 -0.35 -6.72 19.38
CA TYR A 99 -1.13 -7.20 20.52
C TYR A 99 -2.61 -6.81 20.48
N PHE A 100 -3.04 -6.02 19.48
CA PHE A 100 -4.45 -5.69 19.24
C PHE A 100 -5.13 -6.82 18.46
N THR A 101 -5.25 -7.99 19.08
CA THR A 101 -5.63 -9.24 18.40
C THR A 101 -7.08 -9.26 17.92
N ASN A 102 -7.99 -8.51 18.54
CA ASN A 102 -9.39 -8.39 18.09
C ASN A 102 -9.65 -7.18 17.18
N LEU A 103 -8.60 -6.49 16.73
CA LEU A 103 -8.73 -5.32 15.85
C LEU A 103 -9.40 -5.69 14.54
N ARG A 104 -10.51 -5.02 14.21
CA ARG A 104 -11.30 -5.17 12.98
C ARG A 104 -11.19 -3.97 12.06
N SER A 105 -10.94 -2.79 12.61
CA SER A 105 -10.79 -1.56 11.84
C SER A 105 -9.55 -0.79 12.28
N LEU A 106 -8.69 -0.46 11.34
CA LEU A 106 -7.53 0.40 11.56
C LEU A 106 -7.54 1.53 10.56
N SER A 107 -7.60 2.76 11.06
CA SER A 107 -7.34 3.96 10.29
C SER A 107 -6.06 4.60 10.81
N PHE A 108 -5.18 5.00 9.89
CA PHE A 108 -3.89 5.57 10.18
C PHE A 108 -3.74 6.86 9.39
N ASP A 109 -3.74 7.99 10.09
CA ASP A 109 -3.59 9.33 9.53
C ASP A 109 -2.26 9.91 10.01
N LEU A 110 -1.28 9.88 9.10
CA LEU A 110 0.06 10.37 9.35
C LEU A 110 0.27 11.70 8.66
N TYR A 111 0.65 12.68 9.46
CA TYR A 111 1.12 13.94 8.94
C TYR A 111 2.63 14.04 9.15
N GLN A 112 3.37 13.82 8.08
CA GLN A 112 4.80 14.10 8.10
C GLN A 112 5.01 15.61 8.33
N VAL A 113 5.85 15.95 9.28
CA VAL A 113 6.40 17.29 9.37
C VAL A 113 7.74 17.25 8.61
N PRO A 114 7.93 18.04 7.54
CA PRO A 114 9.22 18.12 6.87
C PRO A 114 10.31 18.40 7.91
N THR A 115 11.33 17.56 7.94
CA THR A 115 12.46 17.72 8.87
C THR A 115 13.33 18.91 8.52
N ASP A 116 13.32 19.30 7.24
CA ASP A 116 13.92 20.49 6.66
C ASP A 116 13.30 20.75 5.27
N ASN A 117 13.74 21.82 4.60
CA ASN A 117 13.27 22.17 3.25
C ASN A 117 13.67 21.17 2.16
N SER A 118 14.64 20.27 2.41
CA SER A 118 15.08 19.25 1.46
C SER A 118 14.20 18.00 1.47
N ASN A 119 13.51 17.75 2.59
CA ASN A 119 12.55 16.65 2.74
C ASN A 119 11.14 16.99 2.20
N ASN A 120 11.02 18.08 1.44
CA ASN A 120 9.81 18.36 0.67
C ASN A 120 9.80 17.49 -0.59
N TYR A 121 8.90 16.51 -0.62
CA TYR A 121 8.64 15.73 -1.83
C TYR A 121 7.88 16.58 -2.85
N SER A 122 8.58 17.43 -3.59
CA SER A 122 8.00 18.15 -4.71
C SER A 122 8.04 17.26 -5.95
N TRP A 123 6.88 16.80 -6.41
CA TRP A 123 6.75 16.10 -7.69
C TRP A 123 6.76 17.06 -8.89
N ALA A 124 6.77 18.38 -8.65
CA ALA A 124 6.68 19.40 -9.70
C ALA A 124 7.85 19.36 -10.71
N THR A 125 8.92 18.59 -10.45
CA THR A 125 10.12 18.56 -11.31
C THR A 125 10.56 17.16 -11.78
N GLY A 126 9.70 16.14 -11.70
CA GLY A 126 9.90 14.92 -12.51
C GLY A 126 10.77 13.81 -11.92
N GLY A 127 10.74 13.62 -10.60
CA GLY A 127 11.32 12.43 -9.98
C GLY A 127 11.03 12.37 -8.49
N ALA A 128 10.91 11.15 -7.95
CA ALA A 128 10.91 10.93 -6.52
C ALA A 128 12.22 11.49 -5.94
N ASN A 129 12.14 12.41 -4.98
CA ASN A 129 13.32 12.78 -4.19
C ASN A 129 13.86 11.50 -3.54
N LYS A 130 15.05 11.06 -3.95
CA LYS A 130 15.68 9.80 -3.49
C LYS A 130 15.90 9.75 -1.97
N GLU A 131 15.78 10.89 -1.30
CA GLU A 131 16.04 11.04 0.13
C GLU A 131 14.79 11.10 1.01
N TYR A 132 13.59 11.06 0.41
CA TYR A 132 12.37 11.11 1.21
C TYR A 132 12.23 9.85 2.06
N ARG A 133 11.91 10.05 3.35
CA ARG A 133 11.66 8.97 4.30
C ARG A 133 10.22 9.04 4.81
N ALA A 134 9.47 7.95 4.62
CA ALA A 134 8.13 7.83 5.15
C ALA A 134 8.11 8.04 6.69
N PRO A 135 7.05 8.66 7.26
CA PRO A 135 6.86 8.75 8.70
C PRO A 135 6.94 7.40 9.40
N ILE A 136 6.35 6.38 8.80
CA ILE A 136 6.47 4.98 9.18
C ILE A 136 7.13 4.24 8.02
N ASP A 137 8.29 3.64 8.26
CA ASP A 137 8.95 2.85 7.22
C ASP A 137 8.15 1.60 6.89
N THR A 138 7.81 0.79 7.89
CA THR A 138 6.99 -0.42 7.73
C THR A 138 5.85 -0.41 8.73
N LEU A 139 4.62 -0.61 8.25
CA LEU A 139 3.49 -0.98 9.09
C LEU A 139 3.23 -2.48 8.93
N ASP A 140 3.33 -3.20 10.05
CA ASP A 140 3.11 -4.65 10.12
C ASP A 140 1.81 -4.95 10.84
N VAL A 141 0.82 -5.46 10.10
CA VAL A 141 -0.50 -5.83 10.61
C VAL A 141 -0.75 -7.33 10.47
N ARG A 142 0.30 -8.13 10.23
CA ARG A 142 0.17 -9.58 9.98
C ARG A 142 -0.44 -10.34 11.16
N TYR A 143 -0.33 -9.80 12.37
CA TYR A 143 -0.88 -10.38 13.60
C TYR A 143 -2.33 -9.96 13.88
N ASN A 144 -2.83 -8.92 13.21
CA ASN A 144 -4.19 -8.42 13.40
C ASN A 144 -5.19 -9.20 12.51
N VAL A 145 -5.18 -10.54 12.58
CA VAL A 145 -5.92 -11.46 11.68
C VAL A 145 -7.44 -11.25 11.61
N ASN A 146 -7.98 -10.44 12.52
CA ASN A 146 -9.38 -10.05 12.56
C ASN A 146 -9.71 -8.79 11.74
N LEU A 147 -8.71 -8.15 11.13
CA LEU A 147 -8.86 -6.89 10.42
C LEU A 147 -9.77 -7.05 9.20
N GLU A 148 -10.80 -6.20 9.11
CA GLU A 148 -11.77 -6.14 8.01
C GLU A 148 -11.61 -4.85 7.19
N TYR A 149 -11.13 -3.78 7.82
CA TYR A 149 -10.89 -2.48 7.21
C TYR A 149 -9.51 -1.95 7.59
N LEU A 150 -8.72 -1.56 6.59
CA LEU A 150 -7.45 -0.87 6.76
C LEU A 150 -7.41 0.39 5.89
N ASN A 151 -7.28 1.54 6.51
CA ASN A 151 -6.97 2.79 5.83
C ASN A 151 -5.66 3.36 6.37
N VAL A 152 -4.70 3.54 5.49
CA VAL A 152 -3.38 4.06 5.82
C VAL A 152 -2.97 5.16 4.84
N SER A 153 -3.95 5.89 4.33
CA SER A 153 -3.72 6.91 3.32
C SER A 153 -2.85 8.04 3.87
N GLY A 154 -1.92 8.52 3.02
CA GLY A 154 -1.23 9.79 3.27
C GLY A 154 -2.17 10.98 3.08
N LYS A 155 -1.72 12.17 3.49
CA LYS A 155 -2.37 13.43 3.14
C LYS A 155 -1.57 14.18 2.08
N SER A 156 -2.27 14.67 1.06
CA SER A 156 -1.72 15.67 0.13
C SER A 156 -1.81 17.05 0.77
N ASP A 157 -0.73 17.84 0.77
CA ASP A 157 -0.75 19.22 1.27
C ASP A 157 -0.79 20.27 0.14
N GLY A 158 -1.10 19.86 -1.09
CA GLY A 158 -1.20 20.75 -2.24
C GLY A 158 0.15 21.17 -2.84
N GLY A 159 1.28 20.76 -2.26
CA GLY A 159 2.63 21.01 -2.78
C GLY A 159 3.53 19.78 -2.86
N GLY A 160 3.19 18.70 -2.15
CA GLY A 160 3.93 17.45 -2.14
C GLY A 160 3.20 16.32 -1.42
N TYR A 161 3.60 15.07 -1.67
CA TYR A 161 3.00 13.91 -1.00
C TYR A 161 3.57 13.78 0.42
N LYS A 162 2.72 13.77 1.44
CA LYS A 162 3.07 13.16 2.73
C LYS A 162 2.66 11.71 2.65
N ALA A 163 3.51 10.92 2.01
CA ALA A 163 3.32 9.48 2.02
C ALA A 163 3.37 9.01 3.47
N SER A 164 2.35 8.28 3.88
CA SER A 164 2.20 7.79 5.25
C SER A 164 3.18 6.65 5.54
N ILE A 165 3.37 5.74 4.57
CA ILE A 165 4.01 4.45 4.79
C ILE A 165 4.92 4.04 3.62
N GLY A 166 6.10 3.49 3.95
CA GLY A 166 7.03 2.90 2.99
C GLY A 166 6.62 1.48 2.56
N PHE A 167 6.35 0.60 3.53
CA PHE A 167 6.01 -0.82 3.33
C PHE A 167 4.80 -1.24 4.16
N LEU A 168 3.94 -2.07 3.57
CA LEU A 168 2.83 -2.74 4.26
C LEU A 168 3.08 -4.25 4.33
N LYS A 169 3.05 -4.79 5.54
CA LYS A 169 3.07 -6.23 5.78
C LYS A 169 1.68 -6.67 6.20
N LEU A 170 0.98 -7.34 5.27
CA LEU A 170 -0.42 -7.73 5.41
C LEU A 170 -0.58 -9.18 5.84
N GLY A 171 0.23 -10.11 5.34
CA GLY A 171 0.15 -11.53 5.70
C GLY A 171 -1.19 -12.15 5.35
N ASP A 172 -1.58 -13.21 6.07
CA ASP A 172 -2.83 -13.96 5.83
C ASP A 172 -4.04 -13.28 6.51
N ASN A 173 -4.23 -11.99 6.25
CA ASN A 173 -5.38 -11.22 6.72
C ASN A 173 -6.65 -11.58 5.93
N THR A 174 -7.10 -12.82 6.07
CA THR A 174 -8.20 -13.37 5.27
C THR A 174 -9.53 -12.68 5.52
N LYS A 175 -9.68 -11.91 6.60
CA LYS A 175 -10.92 -11.16 6.88
C LYS A 175 -10.94 -9.76 6.25
N LEU A 176 -9.82 -9.28 5.73
CA LEU A 176 -9.71 -7.92 5.20
C LEU A 176 -10.55 -7.78 3.93
N LYS A 177 -11.50 -6.84 3.94
CA LYS A 177 -12.42 -6.54 2.83
C LYS A 177 -12.08 -5.23 2.14
N THR A 178 -11.51 -4.28 2.87
CA THR A 178 -11.19 -2.95 2.37
C THR A 178 -9.76 -2.57 2.75
N LEU A 179 -8.97 -2.23 1.74
CA LEU A 179 -7.63 -1.67 1.89
C LEU A 179 -7.55 -0.34 1.12
N ILE A 180 -7.26 0.73 1.86
CA ILE A 180 -7.07 2.07 1.32
C ILE A 180 -5.67 2.52 1.73
N SER A 181 -4.80 2.78 0.77
CA SER A 181 -3.43 3.25 0.99
C SER A 181 -3.07 4.31 -0.05
N GLN A 182 -3.88 5.37 -0.12
CA GLN A 182 -3.63 6.46 -1.06
C GLN A 182 -2.31 7.15 -0.74
N PHE A 183 -1.62 7.64 -1.77
CA PHE A 183 -0.35 8.39 -1.61
C PHE A 183 0.77 7.59 -0.93
N GLY A 184 0.70 6.25 -0.93
CA GLY A 184 1.75 5.40 -0.38
C GLY A 184 3.05 5.45 -1.18
N MET A 185 4.18 5.19 -0.52
CA MET A 185 5.49 5.13 -1.18
C MET A 185 5.92 3.74 -1.63
N MET A 186 5.09 2.74 -1.32
CA MET A 186 5.37 1.35 -1.65
C MET A 186 5.61 1.17 -3.14
N ASN A 187 6.68 0.44 -3.46
CA ASN A 187 6.97 -0.01 -4.82
C ASN A 187 6.42 -1.42 -5.09
N GLN A 188 6.01 -2.13 -4.04
CA GLN A 188 5.42 -3.45 -4.07
C GLN A 188 4.44 -3.61 -2.90
N ILE A 189 3.43 -4.45 -3.10
CA ILE A 189 2.49 -4.88 -2.06
C ILE A 189 2.08 -6.32 -2.34
N ASP A 190 2.11 -7.15 -1.30
CA ASP A 190 1.64 -8.54 -1.37
C ASP A 190 0.18 -8.60 -0.91
N LEU A 191 -0.70 -9.00 -1.83
CA LEU A 191 -2.13 -9.18 -1.60
C LEU A 191 -2.55 -10.64 -1.52
N SER A 192 -1.60 -11.58 -1.61
CA SER A 192 -1.88 -13.00 -1.81
C SER A 192 -2.74 -13.62 -0.70
N GLY A 193 -2.51 -13.22 0.56
CA GLY A 193 -3.27 -13.64 1.74
C GLY A 193 -4.63 -12.95 1.92
N LEU A 194 -4.96 -11.94 1.12
CA LEU A 194 -6.18 -11.13 1.26
C LEU A 194 -7.35 -11.69 0.43
N VAL A 195 -7.65 -12.98 0.59
CA VAL A 195 -8.61 -13.72 -0.26
C VAL A 195 -10.05 -13.18 -0.26
N ASN A 196 -10.42 -12.37 0.73
CA ASN A 196 -11.74 -11.74 0.83
C ASN A 196 -11.74 -10.23 0.52
N LEU A 197 -10.66 -9.69 -0.06
CA LEU A 197 -10.56 -8.29 -0.42
C LEU A 197 -11.60 -7.92 -1.49
N GLU A 198 -12.42 -6.91 -1.21
CA GLU A 198 -13.48 -6.41 -2.10
C GLU A 198 -13.16 -5.02 -2.64
N ASN A 199 -12.49 -4.18 -1.85
CA ASN A 199 -12.16 -2.80 -2.18
C ASN A 199 -10.68 -2.55 -1.99
N LEU A 200 -10.02 -2.11 -3.06
CA LEU A 200 -8.61 -1.73 -3.06
C LEU A 200 -8.45 -0.34 -3.66
N ASP A 201 -7.91 0.58 -2.86
CA ASP A 201 -7.54 1.91 -3.31
C ASP A 201 -6.07 2.17 -3.01
N LEU A 202 -5.28 2.18 -4.08
CA LEU A 202 -3.85 2.50 -4.14
C LEU A 202 -3.64 3.72 -5.04
N SER A 203 -4.62 4.63 -5.11
CA SER A 203 -4.48 5.88 -5.86
C SER A 203 -3.22 6.61 -5.43
N ASP A 204 -2.53 7.18 -6.42
CA ASP A 204 -1.34 8.01 -6.20
C ASP A 204 -0.20 7.30 -5.44
N CYS A 205 -0.13 5.96 -5.52
CA CYS A 205 1.07 5.19 -5.16
C CYS A 205 2.10 5.24 -6.29
N TYR A 206 2.85 6.34 -6.42
CA TYR A 206 3.72 6.62 -7.57
C TYR A 206 4.82 5.60 -7.85
N SER A 207 5.32 4.96 -6.80
CA SER A 207 6.38 3.95 -6.89
C SER A 207 5.84 2.57 -7.28
N LEU A 208 4.53 2.33 -7.15
CA LEU A 208 3.90 1.04 -7.41
C LEU A 208 3.62 0.88 -8.91
N LYS A 209 4.57 0.29 -9.63
CA LYS A 209 4.48 0.11 -11.10
C LYS A 209 3.74 -1.16 -11.52
N SER A 210 3.73 -2.16 -10.66
CA SER A 210 3.05 -3.42 -10.91
C SER A 210 2.26 -3.85 -9.69
N LEU A 211 1.10 -4.46 -9.94
CA LEU A 211 0.23 -4.99 -8.90
C LEU A 211 -0.29 -6.37 -9.32
N SER A 212 -0.24 -7.33 -8.41
CA SER A 212 -0.83 -8.65 -8.58
C SER A 212 -2.00 -8.82 -7.64
N PHE A 213 -3.14 -9.25 -8.16
CA PHE A 213 -4.32 -9.61 -7.36
C PHE A 213 -4.91 -10.95 -7.81
N CYS A 214 -4.02 -11.88 -8.17
CA CYS A 214 -4.34 -13.22 -8.68
C CYS A 214 -5.22 -14.07 -7.75
N THR A 215 -5.12 -13.88 -6.44
CA THR A 215 -5.89 -14.63 -5.45
C THR A 215 -7.12 -13.88 -4.93
N ASN A 216 -7.30 -12.61 -5.32
CA ASN A 216 -8.33 -11.73 -4.79
C ASN A 216 -9.60 -11.77 -5.66
N SER A 217 -10.19 -12.96 -5.82
CA SER A 217 -11.35 -13.19 -6.70
C SER A 217 -12.63 -12.45 -6.30
N LYS A 218 -12.66 -11.82 -5.11
CA LYS A 218 -13.78 -11.03 -4.60
C LYS A 218 -13.64 -9.52 -4.86
N LEU A 219 -12.57 -9.08 -5.49
CA LEU A 219 -12.30 -7.67 -5.74
C LEU A 219 -13.37 -7.08 -6.67
N LYS A 220 -14.11 -6.09 -6.18
CA LYS A 220 -15.17 -5.36 -6.90
C LYS A 220 -14.73 -3.96 -7.31
N ASN A 221 -13.89 -3.35 -6.47
CA ASN A 221 -13.42 -1.98 -6.63
C ASN A 221 -11.90 -1.94 -6.61
N LEU A 222 -11.31 -1.40 -7.68
CA LEU A 222 -9.88 -1.14 -7.80
C LEU A 222 -9.67 0.31 -8.20
N ILE A 223 -8.81 1.01 -7.48
CA ILE A 223 -8.25 2.29 -7.88
C ILE A 223 -6.73 2.17 -7.79
N ALA A 224 -6.05 2.24 -8.93
CA ALA A 224 -4.60 2.05 -9.00
C ALA A 224 -3.97 2.90 -10.12
N HIS A 225 -4.25 4.21 -10.13
CA HIS A 225 -3.95 5.13 -11.24
C HIS A 225 -2.47 5.17 -11.70
N ARG A 226 -1.54 4.69 -10.88
CA ARG A 226 -0.09 4.73 -11.15
C ARG A 226 0.51 3.37 -11.49
N ALA A 227 -0.28 2.30 -11.38
CA ALA A 227 0.14 0.97 -11.79
C ALA A 227 0.14 0.89 -13.33
N GLU A 228 1.23 0.41 -13.90
CA GLU A 228 1.40 0.23 -15.34
C GLU A 228 1.05 -1.20 -15.75
N LYS A 229 1.27 -2.17 -14.85
CA LYS A 229 1.04 -3.60 -15.08
C LYS A 229 0.13 -4.18 -13.99
N LEU A 230 -0.98 -4.81 -14.39
CA LEU A 230 -1.88 -5.51 -13.48
C LEU A 230 -1.90 -7.00 -13.81
N TYR A 231 -1.58 -7.85 -12.84
CA TYR A 231 -1.63 -9.30 -12.99
C TYR A 231 -2.94 -9.85 -12.42
N VAL A 232 -3.69 -10.52 -13.29
CA VAL A 232 -5.06 -11.00 -13.02
C VAL A 232 -5.23 -12.46 -13.47
N PRO A 233 -6.15 -13.23 -12.87
CA PRO A 233 -6.32 -14.65 -13.21
C PRO A 233 -6.60 -14.89 -14.70
N ASP A 234 -7.41 -14.01 -15.30
CA ASP A 234 -7.77 -14.06 -16.71
C ASP A 234 -7.98 -12.63 -17.25
N PRO A 235 -7.02 -12.08 -18.03
CA PRO A 235 -7.11 -10.74 -18.59
C PRO A 235 -8.35 -10.51 -19.45
N ASN A 236 -8.92 -11.57 -20.03
CA ASN A 236 -10.10 -11.47 -20.89
C ASN A 236 -11.42 -11.40 -20.10
N LYS A 237 -11.37 -11.60 -18.78
CA LYS A 237 -12.55 -11.58 -17.88
C LYS A 237 -12.53 -10.42 -16.90
N VAL A 238 -11.64 -9.45 -17.11
CA VAL A 238 -11.61 -8.25 -16.28
C VAL A 238 -12.89 -7.45 -16.50
N ASP A 239 -13.55 -7.10 -15.40
CA ASP A 239 -14.71 -6.20 -15.42
C ASP A 239 -14.33 -4.88 -16.12
N PRO A 240 -15.05 -4.46 -17.18
CA PRO A 240 -14.77 -3.19 -17.87
C PRO A 240 -14.71 -1.97 -16.93
N ALA A 241 -15.53 -1.92 -15.88
CA ALA A 241 -15.50 -0.84 -14.90
C ALA A 241 -14.23 -0.88 -14.04
N LEU A 242 -13.67 -2.07 -13.80
CA LEU A 242 -12.37 -2.22 -13.14
C LEU A 242 -11.24 -1.76 -14.07
N ALA A 243 -11.33 -2.10 -15.36
CA ALA A 243 -10.35 -1.67 -16.37
C ALA A 243 -10.31 -0.14 -16.55
N GLU A 244 -11.47 0.53 -16.56
CA GLU A 244 -11.56 1.99 -16.65
C GLU A 244 -10.85 2.69 -15.47
N ARG A 245 -11.06 2.18 -14.26
CA ARG A 245 -10.46 2.74 -13.02
C ARG A 245 -8.96 2.44 -12.86
N ALA A 246 -8.42 1.52 -13.66
CA ALA A 246 -6.99 1.23 -13.72
C ALA A 246 -6.20 2.25 -14.56
N ALA A 247 -6.85 3.30 -15.09
CA ALA A 247 -6.23 4.46 -15.73
C ALA A 247 -5.21 4.12 -16.85
N GLY A 248 -5.48 3.07 -17.64
CA GLY A 248 -4.63 2.68 -18.78
C GLY A 248 -3.57 1.63 -18.47
N ALA A 249 -3.60 0.99 -17.30
CA ALA A 249 -2.75 -0.15 -17.02
C ALA A 249 -2.96 -1.32 -18.01
N THR A 250 -1.90 -2.05 -18.33
CA THR A 250 -1.98 -3.27 -19.15
C THR A 250 -2.23 -4.48 -18.26
N PHE A 251 -3.17 -5.33 -18.66
CA PHE A 251 -3.51 -6.55 -17.95
C PHE A 251 -2.70 -7.75 -18.44
N TYR A 252 -2.12 -8.49 -17.49
CA TYR A 252 -1.32 -9.68 -17.73
C TYR A 252 -1.95 -10.86 -16.99
N LYS A 253 -1.81 -12.05 -17.58
CA LYS A 253 -2.23 -13.27 -16.91
C LYS A 253 -1.27 -13.59 -15.77
N CYS A 254 -1.80 -14.05 -14.64
CA CYS A 254 -0.97 -14.65 -13.59
C CYS A 254 -0.17 -15.83 -14.15
N LEU A 255 1.07 -15.97 -13.68
CA LEU A 255 1.93 -17.11 -13.97
C LEU A 255 1.53 -18.33 -13.13
#